data_AF-A0A512BPE3-F1
#
_entry.id   AF-A0A512BPE3-F1
#
_cell.length_a   1.000
_cell.length_b   1.000
_cell.length_c   1.000
_cell.angle_alpha   90.00
_cell.angle_beta   90.00
_cell.angle_gamma   90.00
#
_symmetry.space_group_name_H-M   'P 1'
#
loop_
_entity.id
_entity.type
_entity.pdbx_description
1 polymer ?
#
loop_
_entity_poly.entity_id
_entity_poly.type
_entity_poly.pdbx_seq_one_letter_code
_entity_poly.pdbx_strand_id
1 'polypeptide(L)' 'MQLGAEAPVATKTELRNLLPDLAASKGYVLDEIEDFTIDAAGEAYMIADSDGVDGPSGESLFLKLGKL' A
#
# COMPACT_ATOMS: atom_id res chain seq x y z
N MET A 1 -18.92 -22.96 -1.62
CA MET A 1 -18.23 -22.39 -0.44
C MET A 1 -19.21 -22.40 0.72
N GLN A 2 -18.85 -23.00 1.85
CA GLN A 2 -19.70 -22.98 3.04
C GLN A 2 -19.42 -21.67 3.79
N LEU A 3 -20.43 -20.81 3.91
CA LEU A 3 -20.34 -19.60 4.74
C LEU A 3 -20.31 -20.03 6.21
N GLY A 4 -19.35 -19.52 6.99
CA GLY A 4 -19.25 -19.76 8.44
C GLY A 4 -18.25 -20.83 8.90
N ALA A 5 -17.46 -21.43 8.01
CA ALA A 5 -16.29 -22.22 8.43
C ALA A 5 -15.16 -21.28 8.90
N GLU A 6 -14.38 -21.70 9.90
CA GLU A 6 -13.18 -20.96 10.32
C GLU A 6 -12.21 -20.82 9.15
N ALA A 7 -11.77 -19.59 8.88
CA ALA A 7 -10.80 -19.32 7.84
C ALA A 7 -9.41 -19.84 8.26
N PRO A 8 -8.63 -20.41 7.33
CA PRO A 8 -7.24 -20.74 7.63
C PRO A 8 -6.47 -19.48 8.02
N VAL A 9 -5.74 -19.56 9.13
CA VAL A 9 -4.87 -18.47 9.60
C VAL A 9 -3.57 -18.51 8.80
N ALA A 10 -3.26 -17.40 8.13
CA ALA A 10 -1.97 -17.23 7.46
C ALA A 10 -0.92 -16.65 8.41
N THR A 11 0.33 -17.12 8.29
CA THR A 11 1.48 -16.50 8.95
C THR A 11 1.81 -15.18 8.27
N LYS A 12 1.95 -14.10 9.04
CA LYS A 12 2.40 -12.80 8.53
C LYS A 12 3.92 -12.80 8.40
N THR A 13 4.42 -12.44 7.22
CA THR A 13 5.84 -12.18 6.97
C THR A 13 5.99 -10.76 6.44
N GLU A 14 6.95 -10.01 6.97
CA GLU A 14 7.26 -8.67 6.46
C GLU A 14 7.99 -8.79 5.11
N LEU A 15 7.44 -8.17 4.08
CA LEU A 15 8.02 -8.12 2.74
C LEU A 15 8.83 -6.83 2.52
N ARG A 16 8.27 -5.68 2.94
CA ARG A 16 8.85 -4.36 2.74
C ARG A 16 8.31 -3.36 3.77
N ASN A 17 9.18 -2.48 4.25
CA ASN A 17 8.78 -1.28 4.98
C ASN A 17 8.50 -0.14 3.98
N LEU A 18 7.26 0.35 3.94
CA LEU A 18 6.81 1.37 2.98
C LEU A 18 7.08 2.81 3.45
N LEU A 19 7.44 3.04 4.72
CA LEU A 19 7.67 4.39 5.26
C LEU A 19 8.72 5.18 4.46
N PRO A 20 9.87 4.59 4.05
CA PRO A 20 10.84 5.32 3.23
C PRO A 20 10.32 5.69 1.85
N ASP A 21 9.47 4.84 1.25
CA ASP A 21 8.89 5.08 -0.08
C ASP A 21 7.87 6.23 -0.03
N LEU A 22 6.99 6.21 0.98
CA LEU A 22 5.97 7.23 1.21
C LEU A 22 6.61 8.59 1.58
N ALA A 23 7.70 8.58 2.36
CA ALA A 23 8.42 9.79 2.73
C ALA A 23 9.24 10.40 1.58
N ALA A 24 9.44 9.68 0.46
CA ALA A 24 10.28 10.14 -0.65
C ALA A 24 9.68 11.36 -1.38
N SER A 25 8.37 11.57 -1.30
CA SER A 25 7.70 12.76 -1.85
C SER A 25 8.10 14.05 -1.10
N LYS A 26 8.64 13.93 0.12
CA LYS A 26 8.95 15.02 1.06
C LYS A 26 7.73 15.86 1.46
N GLY A 27 6.52 15.35 1.18
CA GLY A 27 5.26 15.90 1.63
C GLY A 27 4.80 15.26 2.93
N TYR A 28 3.48 15.24 3.13
CA TYR A 28 2.89 14.46 4.21
C TYR A 28 3.14 12.97 3.96
N VAL A 29 3.49 12.21 5.01
CA VAL A 29 3.64 10.75 4.88
C VAL A 29 2.25 10.15 4.98
N LEU A 30 1.72 9.70 3.85
CA LEU A 30 0.39 9.08 3.77
C LEU A 30 0.35 7.77 4.55
N ASP A 31 -0.80 7.48 5.16
CA ASP A 31 -1.07 6.30 5.97
C ASP A 31 -2.01 5.29 5.30
N GLU A 32 -2.76 5.73 4.29
CA GLU A 32 -3.72 4.91 3.57
C GLU A 32 -3.11 4.28 2.31
N ILE A 33 -3.03 2.95 2.28
CA ILE A 33 -2.65 2.18 1.09
C ILE A 33 -3.91 1.59 0.49
N GLU A 34 -4.30 2.11 -0.67
CA GLU A 34 -5.59 1.78 -1.30
C GLU A 34 -5.47 0.67 -2.34
N ASP A 35 -4.40 0.69 -3.14
CA ASP A 35 -4.24 -0.27 -4.24
C ASP A 35 -2.81 -0.82 -4.31
N PHE A 36 -2.72 -2.07 -4.78
CA PHE A 36 -1.46 -2.75 -5.05
C PHE A 36 -1.61 -3.68 -6.26
N THR A 37 -0.63 -3.66 -7.16
CA THR A 37 -0.58 -4.58 -8.30
C THR A 37 0.84 -4.96 -8.69
N ILE A 38 0.97 -6.03 -9.47
CA ILE A 38 2.23 -6.48 -10.07
C ILE A 38 1.97 -6.66 -11.57
N ASP A 39 2.81 -6.04 -12.40
CA ASP A 39 2.69 -6.15 -13.86
C ASP A 39 3.25 -7.48 -14.41
N ALA A 40 3.12 -7.70 -15.71
CA ALA A 40 3.62 -8.91 -16.38
C ALA A 40 5.15 -9.06 -16.34
N ALA A 41 5.90 -7.99 -16.06
CA ALA A 41 7.35 -8.01 -15.89
C ALA A 41 7.78 -8.29 -14.43
N GLY A 42 6.82 -8.38 -13.51
CA GLY A 42 7.05 -8.60 -12.08
C GLY A 42 7.36 -7.31 -11.32
N GLU A 43 7.05 -6.14 -11.88
CA GLU A 43 7.23 -4.86 -11.22
C GLU A 43 6.00 -4.54 -10.36
N ALA A 44 6.23 -4.24 -9.08
CA ALA A 44 5.17 -3.88 -8.16
C ALA A 44 4.88 -2.37 -8.21
N TYR A 45 3.60 -2.04 -8.10
CA TYR A 45 3.06 -0.70 -8.05
C TYR A 45 2.06 -0.59 -6.89
N MET A 46 1.99 0.58 -6.29
CA MET A 46 1.00 0.88 -5.25
C MET A 46 0.44 2.28 -5.41
N ILE A 47 -0.76 2.48 -4.88
CA ILE A 47 -1.35 3.80 -4.65
C ILE A 47 -1.51 3.98 -3.15
N ALA A 48 -1.08 5.13 -2.66
CA ALA A 48 -1.45 5.64 -1.36
C ALA A 48 -2.21 6.94 -1.55
N ASP A 49 -3.22 7.21 -0.74
CA ASP A 49 -3.91 8.49 -0.76
C ASP A 49 -4.15 9.01 0.66
N SER A 50 -4.81 10.16 0.74
CA SER A 50 -5.39 10.68 1.95
C SER A 50 -6.74 11.28 1.57
N ASP A 51 -7.74 11.07 2.42
CA ASP A 51 -9.07 11.67 2.28
C ASP A 51 -9.09 13.19 2.55
N GLY A 52 -7.98 13.77 3.03
CA GLY A 52 -7.85 15.18 3.37
C GLY A 52 -8.56 15.59 4.65
N VAL A 53 -8.92 14.64 5.52
CA VAL A 53 -9.55 14.89 6.82
C VAL A 53 -8.49 15.18 7.89
N ASP A 54 -8.78 16.15 8.76
CA ASP A 54 -7.92 16.53 9.89
C ASP A 54 -6.54 17.14 9.54
N GLY A 55 -6.41 17.75 8.35
CA GLY A 55 -5.27 18.60 7.99
C GLY A 55 -4.33 18.16 6.85
N PRO A 56 -4.30 16.88 6.40
CA PRO A 56 -3.60 16.49 5.18
C PRO A 56 -4.19 17.14 3.92
N SER A 57 -3.42 17.09 2.83
CA SER A 57 -3.70 17.79 1.57
C SER A 57 -4.77 17.12 0.69
N GLY A 58 -5.17 15.88 1.01
CA GLY A 58 -6.01 15.06 0.12
C GLY A 58 -5.26 14.52 -1.11
N GLU A 59 -3.93 14.40 -1.03
CA GLU A 59 -3.09 13.98 -2.15
C GLU A 59 -3.09 12.46 -2.37
N SER A 60 -2.75 12.05 -3.60
CA SER A 60 -2.52 10.65 -3.95
C SER A 60 -1.12 10.46 -4.52
N LEU A 61 -0.44 9.40 -4.09
CA LEU A 61 0.88 8.97 -4.56
C LEU A 61 0.74 7.68 -5.37
N PHE A 62 1.15 7.72 -6.63
CA PHE A 62 1.37 6.53 -7.44
C PHE A 62 2.86 6.16 -7.41
N LEU A 63 3.18 5.01 -6.81
CA LEU A 63 4.55 4.59 -6.54
C LEU A 63 4.90 3.31 -7.30
N LYS A 64 6.05 3.33 -7.98
CA LYS A 64 6.70 2.12 -8.49
C LYS A 64 7.66 1.59 -7.43
N LEU A 65 7.42 0.39 -6.92
CA LEU A 65 8.23 -0.25 -5.88
C LEU A 65 9.38 -1.09 -6.45
N GLY A 66 9.30 -1.45 -7.74
CA GLY A 66 10.23 -2.36 -8.39
C GLY A 66 9.87 -3.82 -8.14
N LYS A 67 10.81 -4.74 -8.37
CA LYS A 67 10.61 -6.15 -8.04
C LYS A 67 10.66 -6.36 -6.52
N LEU A 68 9.71 -7.13 -6.00
CA LEU A 68 9.61 -7.49 -4.57
C LEU A 68 10.03 -8.94 -4.34
#